data_AF-A0A329T087-F1
#
_entry.id   AF-A0A329T087-F1
#
_cell.length_a   1.000
_cell.length_b   1.000
_cell.length_c   1.000
_cell.angle_alpha   90.00
_cell.angle_beta   90.00
_cell.angle_gamma   90.00
#
_symmetry.space_group_name_H-M   'P 1'
#
loop_
_entity.id
_entity.type
_entity.pdbx_description
1 polymer ?
#
loop_
_entity_poly.entity_id
_entity_poly.type
_entity_poly.pdbx_seq_one_letter_code
_entity_poly.pdbx_strand_id
1 'polypeptide(L)'
;MASMLVRNAMQRAVAFLQHKMFPTPQTPALILAPLAVNGASSALPSNPLSDAIWLAAPKSKVTPSRKKIRNNDLSKRLKNIVHFQDCPMCGEKKLRHRLCMSCFKKGKYFV
;
A
#
# COMPACT_ATOMS: atom_id res chain seq x y z
N MET A 1 51.21 26.43 7.26
CA MET A 1 51.15 25.32 6.28
C MET A 1 50.11 24.25 6.64
N ALA A 2 49.96 23.85 7.91
CA ALA A 2 48.97 22.86 8.33
C ALA A 2 47.49 23.25 8.05
N SER A 3 47.13 24.54 8.16
CA SER A 3 45.77 25.02 7.89
C SER A 3 45.31 24.86 6.44
N MET A 4 46.24 24.92 5.47
CA MET A 4 45.93 24.73 4.06
C MET A 4 45.66 23.26 3.72
N LEU A 5 46.37 22.33 4.39
CA LEU A 5 46.14 20.89 4.21
C LEU A 5 44.77 20.47 4.75
N VAL A 6 44.36 20.99 5.91
CA VAL A 6 43.05 20.68 6.50
C VAL A 6 41.90 21.23 5.64
N ARG A 7 42.04 22.45 5.10
CA ARG A 7 41.04 23.03 4.19
C ARG A 7 40.90 22.22 2.90
N ASN A 8 42.02 21.80 2.30
CA ASN A 8 42.00 20.99 1.09
C ASN A 8 41.41 19.59 1.33
N ALA A 9 41.66 18.99 2.50
CA ALA A 9 41.07 17.71 2.89
C ALA A 9 39.55 17.81 3.07
N MET A 10 39.06 18.87 3.73
CA MET A 10 37.63 19.11 3.89
C MET A 10 36.93 19.37 2.55
N GLN A 11 37.54 20.15 1.66
CA GLN A 11 36.97 20.42 0.33
C GLN A 11 36.83 19.14 -0.51
N ARG A 12 37.81 18.23 -0.45
CA ARG A 12 37.74 16.93 -1.12
C ARG A 12 36.67 16.01 -0.53
N ALA A 13 36.51 16.00 0.79
CA ALA A 13 35.46 15.22 1.44
C ALA A 13 34.05 15.70 1.08
N VAL A 14 33.84 17.02 1.01
CA VAL A 14 32.56 17.63 0.61
C VAL A 14 32.23 17.31 -0.86
N ALA A 15 33.19 17.45 -1.77
CA ALA A 15 32.99 17.13 -3.19
C ALA A 15 32.64 15.64 -3.42
N PHE A 16 33.26 14.74 -2.66
CA PHE A 16 32.96 13.30 -2.73
C PHE A 16 31.55 12.98 -2.22
N LEU A 17 31.11 13.62 -1.14
CA LEU A 17 29.75 13.48 -0.63
C LEU A 17 28.71 14.02 -1.63
N GLN A 18 28.98 15.16 -2.28
CA GLN A 18 28.07 15.75 -3.27
C GLN A 18 27.82 14.82 -4.46
N HIS A 19 28.86 14.18 -5.01
CA HIS A 19 28.72 13.23 -6.12
C HIS A 19 27.96 11.95 -5.76
N LYS A 20 28.03 11.49 -4.50
CA LYS A 20 27.25 10.33 -4.04
C LYS A 20 25.79 10.65 -3.77
N MET A 21 25.50 11.85 -3.27
CA MET A 21 24.13 12.24 -2.90
C MET A 21 23.32 12.76 -4.09
N PHE A 22 23.97 13.35 -5.09
CA PHE A 22 23.30 13.85 -6.30
C PHE A 22 24.00 13.28 -7.55
N PRO A 23 23.65 12.05 -7.98
CA PRO A 23 24.02 11.62 -9.32
C PRO A 23 23.32 12.56 -10.31
N THR A 24 24.09 13.35 -11.05
CA THR A 24 23.60 14.16 -12.15
C THR A 24 22.85 13.26 -13.12
N PRO A 25 21.55 13.47 -13.37
CA PRO A 25 20.85 12.73 -14.40
C PRO A 25 21.41 13.21 -15.74
N GLN A 26 22.25 12.38 -16.37
CA GLN A 26 22.54 12.52 -17.79
C GLN A 26 21.23 12.25 -18.52
N THR A 27 20.50 13.32 -18.81
CA THR A 27 19.32 13.28 -19.67
C THR A 27 19.84 13.08 -21.09
N PRO A 28 19.54 11.95 -21.76
CA PRO A 28 19.86 11.84 -23.18
C PRO A 28 19.03 12.88 -23.92
N ALA A 29 19.68 13.67 -24.77
CA ALA A 29 19.04 14.64 -25.64
C ALA A 29 17.98 13.92 -26.50
N LEU A 30 16.70 14.12 -26.17
CA LEU A 30 15.58 13.67 -26.98
C LEU A 30 15.49 14.58 -28.21
N ILE A 31 15.74 14.00 -29.37
CA ILE A 31 15.47 14.61 -30.67
C ILE A 31 13.93 14.72 -30.79
N LEU A 32 13.39 15.93 -30.63
CA LEU A 32 11.99 16.24 -30.93
C LEU A 32 11.77 16.19 -32.45
N ALA A 33 10.94 15.27 -32.92
CA ALA A 33 10.23 15.40 -34.19
C ALA A 33 8.72 15.41 -33.88
N PRO A 34 7.95 16.46 -34.25
CA PRO A 34 6.52 16.48 -34.01
C PRO A 34 5.81 15.71 -35.13
N LEU A 35 5.22 14.57 -34.79
CA LEU A 35 4.25 13.90 -35.65
C LEU A 35 2.86 14.38 -35.25
N ALA A 36 2.30 15.32 -36.01
CA ALA A 36 0.95 15.82 -35.80
C ALA A 36 -0.07 14.75 -36.22
N VAL A 37 -0.58 13.99 -35.24
CA VAL A 37 -1.75 13.12 -35.44
C VAL A 37 -2.97 13.90 -34.94
N ASN A 38 -3.71 14.51 -35.88
CA ASN A 38 -5.01 15.11 -35.61
C ASN A 38 -6.04 13.99 -35.44
N GLY A 39 -6.19 13.50 -34.20
CA GLY A 39 -7.30 12.64 -33.78
C GLY A 39 -8.00 13.30 -32.60
N ALA A 40 -9.22 13.79 -32.82
CA ALA A 40 -10.05 14.48 -31.84
C ALA A 40 -10.09 13.73 -30.49
N SER A 41 -9.34 14.23 -29.51
CA SER A 41 -9.49 13.83 -28.12
C SER A 41 -10.44 14.84 -27.48
N SER A 42 -11.68 14.42 -27.26
CA SER A 42 -12.57 15.07 -26.30
C SER A 42 -11.90 14.95 -24.92
N ALA A 43 -11.00 15.89 -24.62
CA ALA A 43 -10.35 16.01 -23.34
C ALA A 43 -11.43 16.40 -22.32
N LEU A 44 -12.08 15.38 -21.74
CA LEU A 44 -12.55 15.50 -20.35
C LEU A 44 -11.37 16.11 -19.57
N PRO A 45 -11.60 17.07 -18.65
CA PRO A 45 -10.52 17.64 -17.86
C PRO A 45 -9.85 16.49 -17.10
N SER A 46 -8.79 15.96 -17.70
CA SER A 46 -8.15 14.77 -17.22
C SER A 46 -7.26 15.27 -16.12
N ASN A 47 -7.70 15.02 -14.89
CA ASN A 47 -6.87 15.35 -13.76
C ASN A 47 -5.59 14.52 -13.97
N PRO A 48 -4.41 15.14 -14.12
CA PRO A 48 -3.20 14.38 -14.42
C PRO A 48 -2.91 13.30 -13.37
N LEU A 49 -3.44 13.50 -12.14
CA LEU A 49 -3.47 12.48 -11.08
C LEU A 49 -4.35 11.28 -11.41
N SER A 50 -5.55 11.48 -11.96
CA SER A 50 -6.42 10.36 -12.32
C SER A 50 -5.79 9.50 -13.42
N ASP A 51 -5.19 10.14 -14.42
CA ASP A 51 -4.56 9.42 -15.54
C ASP A 51 -3.32 8.62 -15.07
N ALA A 52 -2.53 9.19 -14.14
CA ALA A 52 -1.38 8.51 -13.56
C ALA A 52 -1.76 7.27 -12.72
N ILE A 53 -2.92 7.28 -12.07
CA ILE A 53 -3.41 6.13 -11.29
C ILE A 53 -3.80 4.97 -12.22
N TRP A 54 -4.44 5.25 -13.36
CA TRP A 54 -4.80 4.22 -14.34
C TRP A 54 -3.59 3.55 -15.00
N LEU A 55 -2.47 4.27 -15.10
CA LEU A 55 -1.22 3.76 -15.65
C LEU A 55 -0.32 3.09 -14.59
N ALA A 56 -0.70 3.12 -13.32
CA ALA A 56 0.13 2.59 -12.23
C ALA A 56 0.12 1.06 -12.22
N ALA A 57 1.31 0.46 -12.43
CA ALA A 57 1.54 -0.97 -12.29
C ALA A 57 2.59 -1.24 -11.21
N PRO A 58 2.51 -2.38 -10.48
CA PRO A 58 3.58 -2.79 -9.57
C PRO A 58 4.90 -2.96 -10.33
N LYS A 59 5.92 -2.19 -9.95
CA LYS A 59 7.22 -2.22 -10.63
C LYS A 59 7.95 -3.56 -10.47
N SER A 60 7.75 -4.24 -9.33
CA SER A 60 8.45 -5.48 -9.00
C SER A 60 7.62 -6.38 -8.07
N LYS A 61 7.98 -7.67 -8.05
CA LYS A 61 7.34 -8.68 -7.19
C LYS A 61 7.66 -8.42 -5.72
N VAL A 62 6.63 -8.49 -4.87
CA VAL A 62 6.80 -8.39 -3.41
C VAL A 62 7.44 -9.66 -2.85
N THR A 63 8.44 -9.51 -1.98
CA THR A 63 9.10 -10.65 -1.33
C THR A 63 8.15 -11.43 -0.42
N PRO A 64 8.32 -12.76 -0.26
CA PRO A 64 7.48 -13.56 0.64
C PRO A 64 7.46 -13.03 2.07
N SER A 65 8.60 -12.55 2.58
CA SER A 65 8.71 -11.95 3.92
C SER A 65 7.82 -10.71 4.07
N ARG A 66 7.90 -9.76 3.12
CA ARG A 66 7.04 -8.56 3.13
C ARG A 66 5.55 -8.90 3.07
N LYS A 67 5.17 -9.88 2.23
CA LYS A 67 3.79 -10.37 2.16
C LYS A 67 3.33 -10.98 3.49
N LYS A 68 4.19 -11.78 4.14
CA LYS A 68 3.91 -12.42 5.43
C LYS A 68 3.68 -11.38 6.53
N ILE A 69 4.57 -10.39 6.65
CA ILE A 69 4.42 -9.30 7.65
C ILE A 69 3.11 -8.54 7.43
N ARG A 70 2.84 -8.12 6.19
CA ARG A 70 1.62 -7.36 5.85
C ARG A 70 0.33 -8.15 6.15
N ASN A 71 0.35 -9.48 5.96
CA ASN A 71 -0.81 -10.34 6.18
C ASN A 71 -1.01 -10.71 7.66
N ASN A 72 0.09 -10.85 8.42
CA ASN A 72 0.07 -11.22 9.84
C ASN A 72 0.00 -10.02 10.80
N ASP A 73 -0.22 -8.82 10.28
CA ASP A 73 -0.45 -7.63 11.07
C ASP A 73 -1.61 -7.86 12.06
N LEU A 74 -1.44 -7.42 13.31
CA LEU A 74 -2.41 -7.62 14.39
C LEU A 74 -3.76 -6.99 14.06
N SER A 75 -3.77 -5.90 13.28
CA SER A 75 -4.98 -5.22 12.82
C SER A 75 -5.89 -6.11 11.97
N LYS A 76 -5.30 -7.05 11.20
CA LYS A 76 -5.99 -7.95 10.26
C LYS A 76 -6.26 -9.32 10.85
N ARG A 77 -5.74 -9.60 12.04
CA ARG A 77 -5.90 -10.90 12.69
C ARG A 77 -7.35 -11.11 13.09
N LEU A 78 -7.85 -12.33 12.90
CA LEU A 78 -9.18 -12.70 13.37
C LEU A 78 -9.24 -12.53 14.88
N LYS A 79 -10.18 -11.70 15.34
CA LYS A 79 -10.43 -11.45 16.76
C LYS A 79 -11.32 -12.55 17.31
N ASN A 80 -11.02 -13.02 18.52
CA ASN A 80 -11.85 -14.01 19.19
C ASN A 80 -13.23 -13.41 19.51
N ILE A 81 -14.27 -14.16 19.19
CA ILE A 81 -15.65 -13.78 19.53
C ILE A 81 -15.89 -14.19 20.98
N VAL A 82 -15.98 -13.22 21.88
CA VAL A 82 -16.12 -13.46 23.34
C VAL A 82 -17.58 -13.54 23.81
N HIS A 83 -18.54 -13.14 22.97
CA HIS A 83 -19.94 -12.96 23.36
C HIS A 83 -20.83 -14.16 23.00
N PHE A 84 -20.31 -15.37 23.20
CA PHE A 84 -21.11 -16.59 23.13
C PHE A 84 -21.87 -16.81 24.45
N GLN A 85 -23.14 -17.18 24.36
CA GLN A 85 -24.02 -17.48 25.48
C GLN A 85 -24.74 -18.80 25.22
N ASP A 86 -25.10 -19.53 26.27
CA ASP A 86 -25.94 -20.72 26.14
C ASP A 86 -27.38 -20.36 25.79
N CYS A 87 -28.01 -21.13 24.92
CA CYS A 87 -29.43 -20.97 24.62
C CYS A 87 -30.26 -21.53 25.79
N PRO A 88 -31.25 -20.79 26.31
CA PRO A 88 -32.08 -21.27 27.42
C PRO A 88 -32.98 -22.47 27.07
N MET A 89 -33.25 -22.70 25.77
CA MET A 89 -34.18 -23.75 25.33
C MET A 89 -33.49 -25.05 24.88
N CYS A 90 -32.31 -24.96 24.27
CA CYS A 90 -31.59 -26.13 23.73
C CYS A 90 -30.20 -26.35 24.33
N GLY A 91 -29.67 -25.41 25.13
CA GLY A 91 -28.32 -25.49 25.68
C GLY A 91 -27.19 -25.27 24.66
N GLU A 92 -27.48 -25.10 23.37
CA GLU A 92 -26.45 -24.84 22.36
C GLU A 92 -25.93 -23.39 22.45
N LYS A 93 -24.65 -23.18 22.14
CA LYS A 93 -24.03 -21.85 22.12
C LYS A 93 -24.64 -20.99 21.01
N LYS A 94 -25.10 -19.81 21.38
CA LYS A 94 -25.58 -18.75 20.47
C LYS A 94 -24.77 -17.47 20.67
N LEU A 95 -24.82 -16.58 19.69
CA LEU A 95 -24.27 -15.22 19.83
C LEU A 95 -25.22 -14.36 20.67
N ARG A 96 -24.65 -13.45 21.47
CA ARG A 96 -25.43 -12.45 22.21
C ARG A 96 -26.31 -11.63 21.25
N HIS A 97 -27.57 -11.40 21.65
CA HIS A 97 -28.60 -10.70 20.86
C HIS A 97 -28.99 -11.34 19.53
N ARG A 98 -28.61 -12.60 19.27
CA ARG A 98 -29.12 -13.37 18.13
C ARG A 98 -30.04 -14.49 18.59
N LEU A 99 -31.02 -14.83 17.75
CA LEU A 99 -31.83 -16.03 17.93
C LEU A 99 -30.94 -17.26 17.76
N CYS A 100 -31.24 -18.32 18.51
CA CYS A 100 -30.52 -19.57 18.37
C CYS A 100 -30.92 -20.24 17.04
N MET A 101 -29.95 -20.47 16.17
CA MET A 101 -30.19 -21.03 14.84
C MET A 101 -30.76 -22.45 14.87
N SER A 102 -30.39 -23.26 15.87
CA SER A 102 -30.96 -24.60 16.01
C SER A 102 -32.39 -24.58 16.51
N CYS A 103 -32.73 -23.73 17.49
CA CYS A 103 -34.12 -23.55 17.93
C CYS A 103 -35.00 -22.98 16.82
N PHE A 104 -34.47 -22.02 16.04
CA PHE A 104 -35.18 -21.46 14.89
C PHE A 104 -35.45 -22.53 13.83
N LYS A 105 -34.44 -23.32 13.45
CA LYS A 105 -34.59 -24.43 12.49
C LYS A 105 -35.59 -25.49 12.96
N LYS A 106 -35.63 -25.78 14.26
CA LYS A 106 -36.55 -26.76 14.87
C LYS A 106 -37.96 -26.18 15.13
N GLY A 107 -38.21 -24.91 14.82
CA GLY A 107 -39.52 -24.27 15.04
C GLY A 107 -39.90 -24.06 16.51
N LYS A 108 -38.95 -24.21 17.46
CA LYS A 108 -39.23 -24.20 18.90
C LYS A 108 -39.73 -22.85 19.46
N TYR A 109 -39.61 -21.77 18.69
CA TYR A 109 -40.07 -20.44 19.09
C TYR A 109 -41.53 -20.15 18.69
N PHE A 110 -42.13 -21.01 17.86
CA PHE A 110 -43.46 -20.82 17.29
C PHE A 110 -44.51 -21.77 17.90
N VAL A 111 -44.10 -22.55 18.90
CA VAL A 111 -44.94 -23.46 19.68
C VAL A 111 -45.16 -22.83 21.05
#